data_AF-A0A969N3B1-F1
#
_entry.id   AF-A0A969N3B1-F1
#
_cell.length_a   1.000
_cell.length_b   1.000
_cell.length_c   1.000
_cell.angle_alpha   90.00
_cell.angle_beta   90.00
_cell.angle_gamma   90.00
#
_symmetry.space_group_name_H-M   'P 1'
#
loop_
_entity.id
_entity.type
_entity.pdbx_description
1 polymer ?
#
loop_
_entity_poly.entity_id
_entity_poly.type
_entity_poly.pdbx_seq_one_letter_code
_entity_poly.pdbx_strand_id
1 'polypeptide(L)'
;MDRTVMWMQWNNLGMEQLHIENSKVGINADGVVVGIREGKPFRIRYQIDTDLQWRVQQLKIELLNRNSKKLQLQSDGAGHWQQADGTPVPELDGCIDLDLSATPFTNTLAI
;
A
#
# COMPACT_ATOMS: atom_id res chain seq x y z
N MET A 1 -14.90 -11.29 2.16
CA MET A 1 -14.24 -11.73 0.92
C MET A 1 -12.82 -12.03 1.32
N ASP A 2 -12.33 -13.20 0.97
CA ASP A 2 -10.94 -13.60 1.17
C ASP A 2 -10.44 -14.03 -0.21
N ARG A 3 -9.45 -13.32 -0.74
CA ARG A 3 -8.96 -13.56 -2.09
C ARG A 3 -7.48 -13.28 -2.20
N THR A 4 -6.78 -14.20 -2.85
CA THR A 4 -5.42 -14.01 -3.33
C THR A 4 -5.42 -13.84 -4.85
N VAL A 5 -4.71 -12.83 -5.33
CA VAL A 5 -4.49 -12.56 -6.75
C VAL A 5 -3.00 -12.38 -7.04
N MET A 6 -2.61 -12.61 -8.29
CA MET A 6 -1.26 -12.35 -8.76
C MET A 6 -1.31 -11.53 -10.04
N TRP A 7 -0.41 -10.55 -10.14
CA TRP A 7 -0.19 -9.76 -11.34
C TRP A 7 1.25 -9.90 -11.81
N MET A 8 1.43 -9.80 -13.12
CA MET A 8 2.73 -9.68 -13.77
C MET A 8 2.82 -8.33 -14.45
N GLN A 9 3.99 -7.69 -14.40
CA GLN A 9 4.22 -6.48 -15.15
C GLN A 9 4.20 -6.78 -16.66
N TRP A 10 3.54 -5.90 -17.43
CA TRP A 10 3.34 -6.12 -18.86
C TRP A 10 4.66 -6.03 -19.65
N ASN A 11 5.47 -5.01 -19.40
CA ASN A 11 6.63 -4.65 -20.22
C ASN A 11 7.98 -4.78 -19.49
N ASN A 12 8.01 -5.42 -18.32
CA ASN A 12 9.21 -5.51 -17.50
C ASN A 12 9.19 -6.75 -16.61
N LEU A 13 10.32 -7.06 -15.97
CA LEU A 13 10.41 -8.10 -14.96
C LEU A 13 9.81 -7.60 -13.64
N GLY A 14 8.66 -8.16 -13.29
CA GLY A 14 8.07 -7.95 -11.99
C GLY A 14 6.78 -8.74 -11.80
N MET A 15 6.50 -9.06 -10.56
CA MET A 15 5.26 -9.69 -10.15
C MET A 15 4.80 -9.16 -8.80
N GLU A 16 3.51 -9.27 -8.59
CA GLU A 16 2.87 -9.01 -7.33
C GLU A 16 2.02 -10.21 -6.94
N GLN A 17 2.03 -10.53 -5.64
CA GLN A 17 0.97 -11.30 -5.02
C GLN A 17 0.28 -10.37 -4.03
N LEU A 18 -1.05 -10.24 -4.15
CA LEU A 18 -1.88 -9.50 -3.23
C LEU A 18 -2.89 -10.43 -2.57
N HIS A 19 -3.04 -10.32 -1.26
CA HIS A 19 -4.09 -10.96 -0.48
C HIS A 19 -5.03 -9.87 0.04
N ILE A 20 -6.33 -10.05 -0.13
CA ILE A 20 -7.36 -9.12 0.33
C ILE A 20 -8.33 -9.86 1.23
N GLU A 21 -8.56 -9.32 2.42
CA GLU A 21 -9.53 -9.80 3.38
C GLU A 21 -10.51 -8.69 3.78
N ASN A 22 -11.81 -8.95 3.69
CA ASN A 22 -12.83 -8.07 4.29
C ASN A 22 -13.14 -8.54 5.70
N SER A 23 -13.07 -7.61 6.64
CA SER A 23 -13.48 -7.79 8.03
C SER A 23 -14.77 -7.03 8.33
N LYS A 24 -15.20 -7.04 9.60
CA LYS A 24 -16.34 -6.22 10.07
C LYS A 24 -16.00 -4.73 10.20
N VAL A 25 -14.73 -4.37 10.17
CA VAL A 25 -14.25 -3.00 10.39
C VAL A 25 -13.69 -2.33 9.14
N GLY A 26 -13.48 -3.10 8.07
CA GLY A 26 -12.93 -2.60 6.81
C GLY A 26 -12.22 -3.68 5.99
N ILE A 27 -11.39 -3.26 5.04
CA ILE A 27 -10.60 -4.15 4.17
C ILE A 27 -9.14 -4.11 4.59
N ASN A 28 -8.51 -5.28 4.66
CA ASN A 28 -7.07 -5.44 4.75
C ASN A 28 -6.53 -5.91 3.40
N ALA A 29 -5.48 -5.26 2.92
CA ALA A 29 -4.74 -5.65 1.73
C ALA A 29 -3.27 -5.85 2.08
N ASP A 30 -2.74 -7.03 1.80
CA ASP A 30 -1.34 -7.42 2.05
C ASP A 30 -0.68 -7.88 0.76
N GLY A 31 0.23 -7.05 0.25
CA GLY A 31 0.85 -7.25 -1.05
C GLY A 31 2.37 -7.38 -0.95
N VAL A 32 2.93 -8.29 -1.73
CA VAL A 32 4.38 -8.39 -1.97
C VAL A 32 4.65 -8.16 -3.44
N VAL A 33 5.54 -7.20 -3.72
CA VAL A 33 5.99 -6.89 -5.08
C VAL A 33 7.48 -7.18 -5.20
N VAL A 34 7.84 -7.93 -6.23
CA VAL A 34 9.23 -8.09 -6.69
C VAL A 34 9.30 -7.48 -8.08
N GLY A 35 10.29 -6.62 -8.34
CA GLY A 35 10.41 -5.99 -9.65
C GLY A 35 11.75 -5.29 -9.86
N ILE A 36 11.86 -4.60 -10.99
CA ILE A 36 13.04 -3.80 -11.35
C ILE A 36 12.63 -2.33 -11.51
N ARG A 37 13.34 -1.43 -10.82
CA ARG A 37 13.21 0.02 -10.99
C ARG A 37 14.57 0.62 -11.30
N GLU A 38 14.67 1.36 -12.40
CA GLU A 38 15.93 1.98 -12.86
C GLU A 38 17.09 0.96 -12.96
N GLY A 39 16.79 -0.24 -13.47
CA GLY A 39 17.77 -1.32 -13.63
C GLY A 39 18.17 -2.03 -12.33
N LYS A 40 17.61 -1.67 -11.17
CA LYS A 40 17.91 -2.29 -9.88
C LYS A 40 16.74 -3.15 -9.39
N PRO A 41 16.99 -4.42 -8.98
CA PRO A 41 15.96 -5.25 -8.41
C PRO A 41 15.54 -4.72 -7.04
N PHE A 42 14.24 -4.80 -6.76
CA PHE A 42 13.67 -4.49 -5.46
C PHE A 42 12.66 -5.56 -5.05
N ARG A 43 12.41 -5.62 -3.75
CA ARG A 43 11.32 -6.39 -3.16
C ARG A 43 10.70 -5.57 -2.04
N ILE A 44 9.39 -5.40 -2.08
CA ILE A 44 8.63 -4.70 -1.04
C ILE A 44 7.50 -5.58 -0.54
N ARG A 45 7.12 -5.39 0.73
CA ARG A 45 5.79 -5.74 1.23
C ARG A 45 5.07 -4.45 1.58
N TYR A 46 3.81 -4.36 1.23
CA TYR A 46 2.93 -3.29 1.70
C TYR A 46 1.71 -3.90 2.39
N GLN A 47 1.17 -3.17 3.37
CA GLN A 47 -0.09 -3.48 4.01
C GLN A 47 -0.93 -2.20 4.05
N ILE A 48 -2.18 -2.29 3.59
CA ILE A 48 -3.14 -1.18 3.61
C ILE A 48 -4.37 -1.66 4.37
N ASP A 49 -4.76 -0.90 5.38
CA ASP A 49 -6.02 -1.06 6.10
C ASP A 49 -6.94 0.10 5.74
N THR A 50 -8.19 -0.21 5.42
CA THR A 50 -9.23 0.77 5.14
C THR A 50 -10.39 0.66 6.11
N ASP A 51 -11.27 1.67 6.13
CA ASP A 51 -12.61 1.53 6.70
C ASP A 51 -13.56 0.76 5.75
N LEU A 52 -14.83 0.63 6.15
CA LEU A 52 -15.89 0.02 5.34
C LEU A 52 -16.28 0.84 4.09
N GLN A 53 -15.83 2.08 4.00
CA GLN A 53 -16.01 2.98 2.85
C GLN A 53 -14.74 3.04 1.98
N TRP A 54 -13.80 2.11 2.15
CA TRP A 54 -12.52 2.04 1.43
C TRP A 54 -11.56 3.21 1.68
N ARG A 55 -11.82 4.06 2.68
CA ARG A 55 -10.89 5.14 3.04
C ARG A 55 -9.73 4.54 3.82
N VAL A 56 -8.51 4.91 3.43
CA VAL A 56 -7.32 4.39 4.07
C VAL A 56 -7.24 4.88 5.52
N GLN A 57 -6.94 3.96 6.43
CA GLN A 57 -6.64 4.27 7.83
C GLN A 57 -5.16 4.06 8.15
N GLN A 58 -4.53 3.07 7.50
CA GLN A 58 -3.12 2.74 7.74
C GLN A 58 -2.44 2.25 6.47
N LEU A 59 -1.20 2.67 6.28
CA LEU A 59 -0.26 2.17 5.30
C LEU A 59 1.02 1.72 6.01
N LYS A 60 1.49 0.51 5.71
CA LYS A 60 2.84 0.05 6.05
C LYS A 60 3.56 -0.37 4.79
N ILE A 61 4.80 0.05 4.60
CA ILE A 61 5.67 -0.40 3.51
C ILE A 61 7.02 -0.82 4.09
N GLU A 62 7.53 -1.96 3.66
CA GLU A 62 8.85 -2.46 4.02
C GLU A 62 9.64 -2.86 2.77
N LEU A 63 10.85 -2.30 2.62
CA LEU A 63 11.84 -2.84 1.69
C LEU A 63 12.41 -4.15 2.26
N LEU A 64 12.24 -5.25 1.54
CA LEU A 64 12.67 -6.59 1.96
C LEU A 64 14.09 -6.94 1.46
N ASN A 65 14.99 -5.96 1.48
CA ASN A 65 16.41 -6.11 1.14
C ASN A 65 17.29 -6.03 2.41
N ARG A 66 18.63 -6.11 2.28
CA ARG A 66 19.54 -6.11 3.44
C ARG A 66 19.44 -4.86 4.31
N ASN A 67 19.06 -3.72 3.73
CA ASN A 67 18.93 -2.44 4.43
C ASN A 67 17.44 -2.09 4.52
N SER A 68 16.68 -2.88 5.30
CA SER A 68 15.23 -2.74 5.40
C SER A 68 14.85 -1.32 5.82
N LYS A 69 14.21 -0.58 4.92
CA LYS A 69 13.56 0.69 5.23
C LYS A 69 12.08 0.45 5.40
N LYS A 70 11.48 1.14 6.36
CA LYS A 70 10.06 1.08 6.67
C LYS A 70 9.43 2.46 6.56
N LEU A 71 8.22 2.50 6.07
CA LEU A 71 7.34 3.65 6.13
C LEU A 71 6.03 3.18 6.79
N GLN A 72 5.54 3.95 7.75
CA GLN A 72 4.24 3.73 8.35
C GLN A 72 3.52 5.06 8.43
N LEU A 73 2.34 5.12 7.80
CA LEU A 73 1.47 6.27 7.81
C LEU A 73 0.08 5.87 8.31
N GLN A 74 -0.59 6.81 8.96
CA GLN A 74 -1.97 6.72 9.39
C GLN A 74 -2.73 7.90 8.83
N SER A 75 -4.00 7.69 8.47
CA SER A 75 -4.90 8.75 8.03
C SER A 75 -6.14 8.79 8.90
N ASP A 76 -6.70 9.98 9.06
CA ASP A 76 -8.02 10.19 9.63
C ASP A 76 -9.16 9.91 8.62
N GLY A 77 -8.82 9.58 7.37
CA GLY A 77 -9.78 9.39 6.27
C GLY A 77 -10.42 10.70 5.78
N ALA A 78 -9.94 11.85 6.25
CA ALA A 78 -10.42 13.19 5.91
C ALA A 78 -9.32 14.08 5.31
N GLY A 79 -8.17 13.48 4.95
CA GLY A 79 -7.09 14.16 4.26
C GLY A 79 -5.93 14.57 5.15
N HIS A 80 -5.92 14.20 6.44
CA HIS A 80 -4.76 14.41 7.30
C HIS A 80 -4.01 13.10 7.49
N TRP A 81 -2.69 13.20 7.46
CA TRP A 81 -1.79 12.07 7.58
C TRP A 81 -0.77 12.28 8.67
N GLN A 82 -0.39 11.21 9.34
CA GLN A 82 0.64 11.21 10.36
C GLN A 82 1.53 9.97 10.26
N GLN A 83 2.76 10.09 10.74
CA GLN A 83 3.65 8.96 10.95
C GLN A 83 3.18 8.11 12.15
N ALA A 84 3.77 6.93 12.32
CA ALA A 84 3.44 6.03 13.42
C ALA A 84 3.69 6.63 14.82
N ASP A 85 4.58 7.62 14.95
CA ASP A 85 4.84 8.33 16.20
C ASP A 85 3.90 9.52 16.45
N GLY A 86 2.92 9.73 15.57
CA GLY A 86 1.96 10.83 15.63
C GLY A 86 2.44 12.13 14.99
N THR A 87 3.65 12.16 14.41
CA THR A 87 4.14 13.35 13.71
C THR A 87 3.30 13.60 12.45
N PRO A 88 2.66 14.77 12.29
CA PRO A 88 1.90 15.09 11.08
C PRO A 88 2.77 15.08 9.82
N VAL A 89 2.16 14.81 8.67
CA VAL A 89 2.80 14.86 7.33
C VAL A 89 2.04 15.87 6.46
N PRO A 90 2.25 17.18 6.64
CA PRO A 90 1.49 18.23 5.95
C PRO A 90 1.62 18.20 4.43
N GLU A 91 2.67 17.58 3.91
CA GLU A 91 2.87 17.39 2.47
C GLU A 91 1.79 16.50 1.84
N LEU A 92 1.03 15.76 2.64
CA LEU A 92 -0.09 14.93 2.22
C LEU A 92 -1.47 15.53 2.57
N ASP A 93 -1.53 16.77 3.05
CA ASP A 93 -2.81 17.39 3.43
C ASP A 93 -3.76 17.47 2.23
N GLY A 94 -4.98 16.98 2.43
CA GLY A 94 -6.03 16.88 1.41
C GLY A 94 -5.96 15.61 0.54
N CYS A 95 -4.91 14.79 0.65
CA CYS A 95 -4.85 13.50 -0.03
C CYS A 95 -5.77 12.48 0.67
N ILE A 96 -6.73 11.91 -0.06
CA ILE A 96 -7.64 10.87 0.45
C ILE A 96 -7.13 9.47 0.07
N ASP A 97 -6.85 9.28 -1.21
CA ASP A 97 -6.46 7.98 -1.75
C ASP A 97 -4.94 7.86 -1.86
N LEU A 98 -4.45 6.64 -1.60
CA LEU A 98 -3.06 6.29 -1.83
C LEU A 98 -2.86 5.81 -3.25
N ASP A 99 -1.73 6.18 -3.86
CA ASP A 99 -1.25 5.57 -5.09
C ASP A 99 0.18 5.03 -4.91
N LEU A 100 0.32 3.71 -5.01
CA LEU A 100 1.61 3.03 -5.01
C LEU A 100 1.91 2.56 -6.43
N SER A 101 2.86 3.24 -7.08
CA SER A 101 3.26 2.93 -8.46
C SER A 101 3.71 1.47 -8.72
N ALA A 102 3.93 0.69 -7.67
CA ALA A 102 4.37 -0.70 -7.75
C ALA A 102 3.21 -1.71 -7.87
N THR A 103 1.96 -1.29 -7.66
CA THR A 103 0.78 -2.16 -7.65
C THR A 103 -0.39 -1.51 -8.39
N PRO A 104 -1.21 -2.26 -9.16
CA PRO A 104 -2.44 -1.74 -9.71
C PRO A 104 -3.57 -1.68 -8.66
N PHE A 105 -3.41 -2.32 -7.49
CA PHE A 105 -4.43 -2.41 -6.46
C PHE A 105 -4.94 -1.06 -5.99
N THR A 106 -4.03 -0.10 -5.80
CA THR A 106 -4.35 1.23 -5.28
C THR A 106 -5.33 2.02 -6.14
N ASN A 107 -5.46 1.69 -7.43
CA ASN A 107 -6.50 2.27 -8.29
C ASN A 107 -7.93 1.94 -7.81
N THR A 108 -8.10 0.81 -7.10
CA THR A 108 -9.41 0.38 -6.56
C THR A 108 -9.88 1.29 -5.43
N LEU A 109 -8.95 1.95 -4.72
CA LEU A 109 -9.30 2.84 -3.61
C LEU A 109 -10.12 4.05 -4.07
N ALA A 110 -9.93 4.48 -5.32
CA ALA A 110 -10.57 5.66 -5.90
C ALA A 110 -11.86 5.36 -6.71
N ILE A 111 -12.36 4.11 -6.72
CA ILE A 111 -13.55 3.66 -7.49
C ILE A 111 -14.74 3.47 -6.56
#